data_AF-A0A821R5W2-F1
#
_entry.id   AF-A0A821R5W2-F1
#
_cell.length_a   1.000
_cell.length_b   1.000
_cell.length_c   1.000
_cell.angle_alpha   90.00
_cell.angle_beta   90.00
_cell.angle_gamma   90.00
#
_symmetry.space_group_name_H-M   'P 1'
#
loop_
_entity.id
_entity.type
_entity.pdbx_description
1 polymer ?
#
loop_
_entity_poly.entity_id
_entity_poly.type
_entity_poly.pdbx_seq_one_letter_code
_entity_poly.pdbx_strand_id
1 'polypeptide(L)' 'QLEKDVYQALLELHAMASKHADPHLTDYLEGEFLDEQVKSIKEYVEYITNLQRVGTGLGEYIFDKDL' A
#
# COMPACT_ATOMS: atom_id res chain seq x y z
N GLN A 1 -6.68 5.98 1.76
CA GLN A 1 -6.82 6.76 0.51
C GLN A 1 -5.44 7.02 -0.08
N LEU A 2 -4.53 7.67 0.67
CA LEU A 2 -3.15 7.95 0.25
C LEU A 2 -2.42 6.78 -0.41
N GLU A 3 -2.33 5.62 0.24
CA GLU A 3 -1.62 4.46 -0.33
C GLU A 3 -2.20 3.97 -1.67
N LYS A 4 -3.52 4.12 -1.86
CA LYS A 4 -4.16 3.76 -3.14
C LYS A 4 -3.84 4.77 -4.23
N ASP A 5 -3.74 6.05 -3.87
CA ASP A 5 -3.39 7.12 -4.80
C ASP A 5 -1.92 6.99 -5.24
N VAL A 6 -1.01 6.67 -4.31
CA VAL A 6 0.41 6.39 -4.61
C VAL A 6 0.54 5.15 -5.51
N TYR A 7 -0.18 4.06 -5.20
CA TYR A 7 -0.19 2.88 -6.06
C TYR A 7 -0.66 3.19 -7.48
N GLN A 8 -1.72 4.00 -7.61
CA GLN A 8 -2.22 4.41 -8.92
C GLN A 8 -1.18 5.24 -9.70
N ALA A 9 -0.49 6.16 -9.04
CA ALA A 9 0.59 6.92 -9.66
C ALA A 9 1.76 6.03 -10.11
N LEU A 10 2.11 5.01 -9.31
CA LEU A 10 3.14 4.02 -9.68
C LEU A 10 2.73 3.19 -10.91
N LEU A 11 1.45 2.79 -11.00
CA LEU A 11 0.93 2.09 -12.19
C LEU A 11 0.95 2.97 -13.44
N GLU A 12 0.64 4.26 -13.30
CA GLU A 12 0.72 5.22 -14.41
C GLU A 12 2.16 5.42 -14.90
N LEU A 13 3.12 5.51 -13.96
CA LEU A 13 4.54 5.59 -14.27
C LEU A 13 5.03 4.32 -14.96
N HIS A 14 4.64 3.14 -14.46
CA HIS A 14 4.97 1.85 -15.07
C HIS A 14 4.42 1.76 -16.51
N ALA A 15 3.16 2.15 -16.72
CA ALA A 15 2.56 2.18 -18.05
C ALA A 15 3.29 3.15 -19.00
N MET A 16 3.80 4.27 -18.48
CA MET A 16 4.62 5.20 -19.25
C MET A 16 5.98 4.58 -19.63
N ALA A 17 6.69 3.98 -18.67
CA ALA A 17 7.95 3.28 -18.91
C ALA A 17 7.80 2.17 -19.97
N SER A 18 6.73 1.39 -19.86
CA SER A 18 6.38 0.34 -20.83
C SER A 18 6.13 0.92 -22.24
N LYS A 19 5.38 2.03 -22.36
CA LYS A 19 5.15 2.71 -23.65
C LYS A 19 6.45 3.23 -24.29
N HIS A 20 7.43 3.62 -23.48
CA HIS A 20 8.73 4.08 -23.95
C HIS A 20 9.76 2.95 -24.13
N ALA A 21 9.34 1.68 -23.95
CA ALA A 21 10.20 0.51 -24.04
C ALA A 21 11.43 0.59 -23.14
N ASP A 22 11.24 1.04 -21.88
CA ASP A 22 12.26 1.03 -20.84
C ASP A 22 12.06 -0.18 -19.91
N PRO A 23 12.65 -1.35 -20.23
CA PRO A 23 12.47 -2.56 -19.44
C PRO A 23 13.13 -2.49 -18.07
N HIS A 24 14.18 -1.67 -17.91
CA HIS A 24 14.88 -1.52 -16.64
C HIS A 24 13.99 -0.77 -15.63
N LEU A 25 13.36 0.32 -16.06
CA LEU A 25 12.46 1.07 -15.19
C LEU A 25 11.19 0.26 -14.86
N THR A 26 10.63 -0.50 -15.79
CA THR A 26 9.46 -1.35 -15.49
C THR A 26 9.79 -2.44 -14.46
N ASP A 27 10.92 -3.12 -14.61
CA ASP A 27 11.37 -4.17 -13.68
C ASP A 27 11.66 -3.61 -12.29
N TYR A 28 12.32 -2.45 -12.22
CA TYR A 28 12.57 -1.74 -10.96
C TYR A 28 11.28 -1.35 -10.22
N LEU A 29 10.28 -0.82 -10.95
CA LEU A 29 9.00 -0.44 -10.34
C LEU A 29 8.22 -1.66 -9.84
N GLU A 30 8.24 -2.77 -10.58
CA GLU A 30 7.60 -4.03 -10.20
C GLU A 30 8.23 -4.64 -8.94
N GLY A 31 9.56 -4.75 -8.92
CA GLY A 31 10.30 -5.40 -7.84
C GLY A 31 10.35 -4.60 -6.55
N GLU A 32 10.57 -3.29 -6.64
CA GLU A 32 10.89 -2.47 -5.46
C GLU A 32 9.69 -1.68 -4.92
N PHE A 33 8.67 -1.40 -5.75
CA PHE A 33 7.58 -0.50 -5.34
C PHE A 33 6.21 -1.14 -5.40
N LEU A 34 5.84 -1.78 -6.52
CA LEU A 34 4.46 -2.26 -6.71
C LEU A 34 4.09 -3.38 -5.74
N ASP A 35 5.00 -4.34 -5.48
CA ASP A 35 4.75 -5.41 -4.51
C ASP A 35 4.68 -4.89 -3.06
N GLU A 36 5.58 -3.97 -2.70
CA GLU A 36 5.56 -3.31 -1.38
C GLU A 36 4.26 -2.54 -1.17
N GLN A 37 3.82 -1.78 -2.18
CA GLN A 37 2.61 -0.98 -2.10
C GLN A 37 1.35 -1.85 -1.90
N VAL A 38 1.28 -3.02 -2.53
CA VAL A 38 0.18 -3.97 -2.31
C VAL A 38 0.18 -4.51 -0.87
N LYS A 39 1.35 -4.82 -0.31
CA LYS A 39 1.49 -5.26 1.08
C LYS A 39 1.09 -4.16 2.06
N SER A 40 1.55 -2.94 1.87
CA SER A 40 1.19 -1.78 2.71
C SER A 40 -0.31 -1.52 2.67
N ILE A 41 -0.94 -1.53 1.48
CA ILE A 41 -2.40 -1.36 1.38
C ILE A 41 -3.13 -2.45 2.18
N LYS A 42 -2.69 -3.70 2.09
CA LYS A 42 -3.30 -4.81 2.85
C LYS A 42 -3.17 -4.60 4.36
N GLU A 43 -1.98 -4.24 4.83
CA GLU A 43 -1.71 -3.97 6.24
C GLU A 43 -2.63 -2.86 6.79
N TYR A 44 -2.78 -1.75 6.06
CA TYR A 44 -3.68 -0.68 6.48
C TYR A 44 -5.16 -1.11 6.49
N VAL A 45 -5.58 -1.96 5.55
CA VAL A 45 -6.94 -2.53 5.57
C VAL A 45 -7.15 -3.44 6.78
N GLU A 46 -6.14 -4.22 7.16
CA GLU A 46 -6.17 -5.04 8.37
C GLU A 46 -6.25 -4.17 9.63
N TYR A 47 -5.48 -3.07 9.71
CA TYR A 47 -5.57 -2.09 10.79
C TYR A 47 -6.96 -1.48 10.91
N ILE A 48 -7.55 -1.03 9.81
CA ILE A 48 -8.93 -0.50 9.81
C ILE A 48 -9.92 -1.55 10.30
N THR A 49 -9.80 -2.79 9.82
CA THR A 49 -10.72 -3.88 10.20
C THR A 49 -10.57 -4.23 11.68
N ASN A 50 -9.34 -4.26 12.20
CA ASN A 50 -9.07 -4.53 13.61
C ASN A 50 -9.59 -3.40 14.50
N LEU A 51 -9.34 -2.13 14.15
CA LEU A 51 -9.85 -0.96 14.86
C LEU A 51 -11.38 -0.96 14.92
N GLN A 52 -12.05 -1.27 13.81
CA GLN A 52 -13.52 -1.41 13.77
C GLN A 52 -14.02 -2.54 14.69
N ARG A 53 -13.27 -3.64 14.80
CA ARG A 53 -13.64 -4.79 15.64
C ARG A 53 -13.48 -4.50 17.13
N VAL A 54 -12.40 -3.83 17.53
CA VAL A 54 -12.11 -3.58 18.96
C VAL A 54 -12.90 -2.40 19.52
N GLY A 55 -13.35 -1.48 18.65
CA GLY A 55 -14.12 -0.31 19.05
C GLY A 55 -13.29 0.75 19.79
N THR A 56 -13.94 1.87 20.09
CA THR A 56 -13.27 3.06 20.66
C THR A 56 -12.86 2.88 22.12
N GLY A 57 -11.84 3.63 22.57
CA GLY A 57 -11.44 3.68 23.98
C GLY A 57 -10.46 2.57 24.36
N LEU A 58 -10.92 1.56 25.11
CA LEU A 58 -10.02 0.47 25.55
C LEU A 58 -9.52 -0.36 24.35
N GLY A 59 -10.38 -0.57 23.34
CA GLY A 59 -10.01 -1.31 22.14
C GLY A 59 -8.88 -0.63 21.35
N GLU A 60 -9.01 0.67 21.10
CA GLU A 60 -7.97 1.50 20.49
C GLU A 60 -6.66 1.48 21.29
N TYR A 61 -6.73 1.59 22.62
CA TYR A 61 -5.53 1.54 23.48
C TYR A 61 -4.81 0.19 23.39
N ILE A 62 -5.55 -0.93 23.38
CA ILE A 62 -4.95 -2.25 23.24
C ILE A 62 -4.36 -2.41 21.83
N PHE A 63 -5.09 -1.98 20.80
CA PHE A 63 -4.59 -2.01 19.42
C PHE A 63 -3.29 -1.20 19.26
N ASP A 64 -3.22 0.01 19.81
CA ASP A 64 -2.03 0.87 19.78
C ASP A 64 -0.83 0.24 20.49
N LYS A 65 -1.08 -0.48 21.59
CA LYS A 65 -0.02 -1.16 22.34
C LYS A 65 0.53 -2.41 21.62
N ASP A 66 -0.31 -3.07 20.83
CA ASP A 66 0.03 -4.31 20.12
C ASP A 66 0.56 -4.04 18.70
N LEU A 67 0.53 -2.79 18.24
CA LEU A 67 1.10 -2.31 16.97
C LEU A 67 2.62 -2.19 17.04
#